data_AF-A0A7V8YIA4-F1
#
_entry.id   AF-A0A7V8YIA4-F1
#
_cell.length_a   1.000
_cell.length_b   1.000
_cell.length_c   1.000
_cell.angle_alpha   90.00
_cell.angle_beta   90.00
_cell.angle_gamma   90.00
#
_symmetry.space_group_name_H-M   'P 1'
#
loop_
_entity.id
_entity.type
_entity.pdbx_description
1 polymer ?
#
loop_
_entity_poly.entity_id
_entity_poly.type
_entity_poly.pdbx_seq_one_letter_code
_entity_poly.pdbx_strand_id
1 'polypeptide(L)'
;MSRLFTAVWPPCPAVAELHGALVADDGWPPEGWRSIPLQRWHLTLCFHGEDDPGILARRLETEAGGAEAPWLRLAGSVSFAHVIAAEVHAEPGTGLAALVGAAG
;
A
#
# COMPACT_ATOMS: atom_id res chain seq x y z
N MET A 1 -5.59 8.00 -21.92
CA MET A 1 -6.17 7.60 -20.62
C MET A 1 -5.13 6.74 -19.90
N SER A 2 -5.00 6.91 -18.59
CA SER A 2 -3.97 6.23 -17.79
C SER A 2 -4.62 5.17 -16.90
N ARG A 3 -3.90 4.08 -16.62
CA ARG A 3 -4.34 3.09 -15.64
C ARG A 3 -3.98 3.57 -14.24
N LEU A 4 -4.98 3.82 -13.40
CA LEU A 4 -4.82 4.56 -12.14
C LEU A 4 -5.21 3.73 -10.91
N PHE A 5 -4.64 4.10 -9.77
CA PHE A 5 -4.95 3.58 -8.45
C PHE A 5 -4.62 4.64 -7.40
N THR A 6 -5.27 4.56 -6.24
CA THR A 6 -4.95 5.33 -5.05
C THR A 6 -4.23 4.43 -4.05
N ALA A 7 -3.19 4.94 -3.41
CA ALA A 7 -2.40 4.18 -2.44
C ALA A 7 -1.93 5.06 -1.28
N VAL A 8 -1.51 4.40 -0.20
CA VAL A 8 -0.71 5.01 0.87
C VAL A 8 0.71 4.48 0.83
N TRP A 9 1.67 5.38 1.02
CA TRP A 9 3.08 5.06 1.08
C TRP A 9 3.52 4.91 2.54
N PRO A 10 4.10 3.76 2.92
CA PRO A 10 4.68 3.60 4.25
C PRO A 10 5.84 4.58 4.45
N PRO A 11 6.07 5.06 5.69
CA PRO A 11 7.22 5.90 5.99
C PRO A 11 8.53 5.12 5.81
N CYS A 12 9.61 5.81 5.43
CA CYS A 12 10.91 5.18 5.14
C CYS A 12 11.42 4.22 6.25
N PRO A 13 11.29 4.53 7.55
CA PRO A 13 11.70 3.60 8.61
C PRO A 13 10.97 2.26 8.56
N ALA A 14 9.66 2.24 8.28
CA ALA A 14 8.90 0.99 8.20
C ALA A 14 9.32 0.14 6.99
N VAL A 15 9.61 0.79 5.85
CA VAL A 15 10.14 0.10 4.67
C VAL A 15 11.52 -0.49 4.96
N ALA A 16 12.39 0.26 5.64
CA ALA A 16 13.74 -0.18 5.98
C ALA A 16 13.71 -1.36 6.97
N GLU A 17 12.83 -1.33 7.97
CA GLU A 17 12.66 -2.40 8.95
C GLU A 17 12.17 -3.70 8.27
N LEU A 18 11.12 -3.63 7.45
CA LEU A 18 10.64 -4.79 6.70
C LEU A 18 11.71 -5.35 5.75
N HIS A 19 12.40 -4.48 5.01
CA HIS A 19 13.48 -4.90 4.13
C HIS A 19 14.62 -5.58 4.91
N GLY A 20 15.01 -5.03 6.06
CA GLY A 20 16.01 -5.62 6.95
C GLY A 20 15.63 -7.01 7.44
N ALA A 21 14.36 -7.21 7.82
CA ALA A 21 13.85 -8.51 8.24
C ALA A 21 13.87 -9.54 7.09
N LEU A 22 13.57 -9.12 5.86
CA LEU A 22 13.57 -10.00 4.70
C LEU A 22 15.00 -10.41 4.27
N VAL A 23 15.95 -9.48 4.21
CA VAL A 23 17.34 -9.80 3.80
C VAL A 23 18.14 -10.54 4.87
N ALA A 24 17.63 -10.62 6.10
CA ALA A 24 18.18 -11.46 7.15
C ALA A 24 17.78 -12.94 7.01
N ASP A 25 16.81 -13.25 6.13
CA ASP A 25 16.44 -14.60 5.75
C ASP A 25 17.25 -15.02 4.52
N ASP A 26 18.07 -16.08 4.66
CA ASP A 26 18.93 -16.62 3.60
C ASP A 26 18.13 -17.08 2.36
N GLY A 27 16.82 -17.32 2.51
CA GLY A 27 15.92 -17.70 1.43
C GLY A 27 15.34 -16.54 0.61
N TRP A 28 15.68 -15.29 0.92
CA TRP A 28 15.11 -14.11 0.28
C TRP A 28 16.04 -13.45 -0.76
N PRO A 29 15.54 -13.09 -1.97
CA PRO A 29 14.23 -13.44 -2.49
C PRO A 29 14.19 -14.91 -2.94
N PRO A 30 13.03 -15.58 -2.87
CA PRO A 30 12.93 -16.96 -3.32
C PRO A 30 13.30 -17.11 -4.81
N GLU A 31 13.87 -18.25 -5.18
CA GLU A 31 14.31 -18.51 -6.55
C GLU A 31 13.15 -18.36 -7.55
N GLY A 32 13.39 -17.65 -8.65
CA GLY A 32 12.39 -17.38 -9.68
C GLY A 32 11.40 -16.25 -9.36
N TRP A 33 11.50 -15.61 -8.19
CA TRP A 33 10.66 -14.49 -7.82
C TRP A 33 11.23 -13.15 -8.30
N ARG A 34 10.33 -12.21 -8.62
CA ARG A 34 10.70 -10.84 -8.98
C ARG A 34 10.34 -9.89 -7.85
N SER A 35 11.34 -9.40 -7.15
CA SER A 35 11.16 -8.39 -6.09
C SER A 35 10.70 -7.05 -6.67
N ILE A 36 9.77 -6.38 -5.97
CA ILE A 36 9.37 -5.01 -6.27
C ILE A 36 10.40 -4.05 -5.65
N PRO A 37 10.89 -3.02 -6.36
CA PRO A 37 11.77 -2.00 -5.79
C PRO A 37 11.15 -1.34 -4.54
N LEU A 38 11.96 -1.08 -3.51
CA LEU A 38 11.49 -0.55 -2.22
C LEU A 38 10.69 0.74 -2.36
N GLN A 39 11.06 1.61 -3.30
CA GLN A 39 10.39 2.89 -3.58
C GLN A 39 8.97 2.70 -4.16
N ARG A 40 8.64 1.49 -4.60
CA ARG A 40 7.33 1.10 -5.11
C ARG A 40 6.52 0.30 -4.10
N TRP A 41 7.00 0.08 -2.88
CA TRP A 41 6.19 -0.56 -1.85
C TRP A 41 5.12 0.42 -1.38
N HIS A 42 3.87 -0.01 -1.47
CA HIS A 42 2.69 0.78 -1.12
C HIS A 42 1.55 -0.15 -0.72
N LEU A 43 0.56 0.40 -0.02
CA LEU A 43 -0.72 -0.25 0.19
C LEU A 43 -1.74 0.41 -0.74
N THR A 44 -2.23 -0.36 -1.71
CA THR A 44 -3.31 0.09 -2.60
C THR A 44 -4.61 0.17 -1.83
N LEU A 45 -5.29 1.33 -1.92
CA LEU A 45 -6.61 1.55 -1.33
C LEU A 45 -7.72 1.25 -2.33
N CYS A 46 -7.57 1.72 -3.57
CA CYS A 46 -8.53 1.50 -4.64
C CYS A 46 -7.84 1.46 -6.01
N PHE A 47 -8.30 0.58 -6.90
CA PHE A 47 -7.86 0.47 -8.28
C PHE A 47 -8.94 0.99 -9.22
N HIS A 48 -8.63 2.03 -10.01
CA HIS A 48 -9.61 2.79 -10.80
C HIS A 48 -9.76 2.29 -12.24
N GLY A 49 -8.83 1.48 -12.73
CA GLY A 49 -8.81 1.13 -14.15
C GLY A 49 -8.34 2.32 -15.00
N GLU A 50 -8.91 2.48 -16.19
CA GLU A 50 -8.61 3.61 -17.08
C GLU A 50 -9.48 4.81 -16.72
N ASP A 51 -8.85 5.91 -16.32
CA ASP A 51 -9.57 7.12 -15.93
C ASP A 51 -8.73 8.40 -16.20
N ASP A 52 -9.31 9.55 -15.91
CA ASP A 52 -8.66 10.86 -15.95
C ASP A 52 -7.97 11.17 -14.60
N PRO A 53 -6.64 11.37 -14.59
CA PRO A 53 -5.90 11.61 -13.36
C PRO A 53 -6.24 12.96 -12.71
N GLY A 54 -6.64 13.97 -13.48
CA GLY A 54 -6.98 15.29 -12.95
C GLY A 54 -8.32 15.30 -12.21
N ILE A 55 -9.30 14.55 -12.72
CA ILE A 55 -10.60 14.36 -12.05
C ILE A 55 -10.42 13.57 -10.76
N LEU A 56 -9.71 12.43 -10.82
CA LEU A 56 -9.46 11.60 -9.63
C LEU A 56 -8.66 12.33 -8.57
N ALA A 57 -7.63 13.08 -8.94
CA ALA A 57 -6.84 13.86 -7.98
C ALA A 57 -7.69 14.89 -7.23
N ARG A 58 -8.52 15.67 -7.94
CA ARG A 58 -9.40 16.68 -7.31
C ARG A 58 -10.44 16.06 -6.38
N ARG A 59 -11.00 14.91 -6.77
CA ARG A 59 -11.93 14.15 -5.93
C ARG A 59 -11.22 13.69 -4.64
N LEU A 60 -10.04 13.09 -4.78
CA LEU A 60 -9.27 12.59 -3.64
C LEU A 60 -8.87 13.72 -2.69
N GLU A 61 -8.43 14.87 -3.21
CA GLU A 61 -8.13 16.06 -2.39
C GLU A 61 -9.34 16.55 -1.58
N THR A 62 -10.53 16.47 -2.16
CA THR A 62 -11.78 16.88 -1.51
C THR A 62 -12.23 15.86 -0.47
N GLU A 63 -12.21 14.57 -0.81
CA GLU A 63 -12.77 13.50 0.03
C GLU A 63 -11.81 13.05 1.15
N ALA A 64 -10.50 13.04 0.88
CA ALA A 64 -9.49 12.68 1.87
C ALA A 64 -8.90 13.91 2.59
N GLY A 65 -9.29 15.12 2.21
CA GLY A 65 -8.82 16.37 2.82
C GLY A 65 -9.11 16.40 4.33
N GLY A 66 -8.05 16.45 5.14
CA GLY A 66 -8.17 16.46 6.61
C GLY A 66 -8.44 15.10 7.25
N ALA A 67 -8.42 14.01 6.47
CA ALA A 67 -8.50 12.66 7.02
C ALA A 67 -7.29 12.37 7.91
N GLU A 68 -7.54 11.67 9.02
CA GLU A 68 -6.48 11.24 9.93
C GLU A 68 -5.64 10.14 9.28
N ALA A 69 -4.31 10.24 9.44
CA ALA A 69 -3.40 9.19 9.01
C ALA A 69 -3.63 7.91 9.83
N PRO A 70 -3.78 6.74 9.20
CA PRO A 70 -4.05 5.50 9.92
C PRO A 70 -2.80 4.98 10.62
N TRP A 71 -2.99 4.32 11.77
CA TRP A 71 -1.98 3.46 12.37
C TRP A 71 -2.15 2.04 11.87
N LEU A 72 -1.11 1.54 11.22
CA LEU A 72 -1.08 0.24 10.56
C LEU A 72 0.06 -0.60 11.14
N ARG A 73 -0.19 -1.90 11.26
CA ARG A 73 0.79 -2.90 11.70
C ARG A 73 1.01 -3.92 10.59
N LEU A 74 2.27 -4.19 10.28
CA LEU A 74 2.66 -5.29 9.40
C LEU A 74 2.76 -6.56 10.25
N ALA A 75 1.98 -7.59 9.92
CA ALA A 75 2.06 -8.85 10.64
C ALA A 75 1.63 -10.02 9.79
N GLY A 76 2.60 -10.83 9.38
CA GLY A 76 2.38 -11.96 8.49
C GLY A 76 2.51 -11.57 7.02
N SER A 77 2.00 -12.47 6.17
CA SER A 77 2.07 -12.33 4.73
C SER A 77 0.78 -12.83 4.10
N VAL A 78 0.32 -12.10 3.10
CA VAL A 78 -0.78 -12.53 2.25
C VAL A 78 -0.23 -13.01 0.91
N SER A 79 -0.78 -14.11 0.40
CA SER A 79 -0.48 -14.61 -0.93
C SER A 79 -1.73 -14.60 -1.80
N PHE A 80 -1.57 -14.18 -3.05
CA PHE A 80 -2.64 -14.24 -4.05
C PHE A 80 -2.02 -14.53 -5.42
N ALA A 81 -2.52 -15.58 -6.07
CA ALA A 81 -1.99 -16.10 -7.33
C ALA A 81 -0.46 -16.33 -7.27
N HIS A 82 0.33 -15.43 -7.87
CA HIS A 82 1.79 -15.50 -7.94
C HIS A 82 2.47 -14.32 -7.23
N VAL A 83 1.78 -13.70 -6.27
CA VAL A 83 2.28 -12.55 -5.50
C VAL A 83 2.23 -12.88 -4.01
N ILE A 84 3.29 -12.49 -3.30
CA ILE A 84 3.32 -12.40 -1.84
C ILE A 84 3.45 -10.92 -1.46
N ALA A 85 2.73 -10.52 -0.41
CA ALA A 85 2.81 -9.18 0.16
C ALA A 85 2.80 -9.27 1.68
N ALA A 86 3.29 -8.22 2.34
CA ALA A 86 3.12 -8.09 3.79
C ALA A 86 1.63 -7.94 4.10
N GLU A 87 1.16 -8.69 5.10
CA GLU A 87 -0.20 -8.51 5.62
C GLU A 87 -0.23 -7.24 6.48
N VAL A 88 -1.31 -6.45 6.35
CA VAL A 88 -1.48 -5.18 7.03
C VAL A 88 -2.74 -5.21 7.87
N HIS A 89 -2.61 -4.88 9.15
CA HIS A 89 -3.72 -4.71 10.07
C HIS A 89 -3.88 -3.24 10.44
N ALA A 90 -5.12 -2.75 10.42
CA ALA A 90 -5.46 -1.47 10.98
C ALA A 90 -5.89 -1.63 12.44
N GLU A 91 -5.43 -0.74 13.31
CA GLU A 91 -5.97 -0.68 14.67
C GLU A 91 -7.42 -0.14 14.64
N PRO A 92 -8.32 -0.60 15.52
CA PRO A 92 -9.70 -0.12 15.54
C PRO A 92 -9.79 1.40 15.71
N GLY A 93 -10.65 2.05 14.94
CA GLY A 93 -10.83 3.50 14.98
C GLY A 93 -9.75 4.32 14.26
N THR A 94 -8.80 3.67 13.58
CA THR A 94 -7.81 4.38 12.75
C THR A 94 -8.42 4.75 11.40
N GLY A 95 -8.05 5.91 10.86
CA GLY A 95 -8.64 6.54 9.66
C GLY A 95 -8.59 5.74 8.34
N LEU A 96 -8.16 4.46 8.34
CA LEU A 96 -8.00 3.66 7.13
C LEU A 96 -9.33 3.47 6.39
N ALA A 97 -10.41 3.16 7.10
CA ALA A 97 -11.72 2.97 6.46
C ALA A 97 -12.21 4.26 5.77
N ALA A 98 -11.95 5.42 6.38
CA ALA A 98 -12.28 6.71 5.78
C ALA A 98 -11.44 6.97 4.52
N LEU A 99 -10.14 6.66 4.56
CA LEU A 99 -9.27 6.78 3.38
C LEU A 99 -9.66 5.83 2.25
N VAL A 100 -10.10 4.61 2.56
CA VAL A 100 -10.62 3.67 1.55
C VAL A 100 -11.90 4.24 0.93
N GLY A 101 -12.84 4.72 1.74
CA GLY A 101 -14.07 5.33 1.23
C GLY A 101 -13.81 6.57 0.36
N ALA A 102 -12.86 7.42 0.75
CA ALA A 102 -12.44 8.59 -0.02
C ALA A 102 -11.63 8.23 -1.28
N ALA A 103 -10.96 7.09 -1.29
CA ALA A 103 -10.25 6.61 -2.46
C ALA A 103 -11.22 6.17 -3.55
N GLY A 104 -12.38 5.62 -3.21
CA GLY A 104 -13.43 5.20 -4.14
C GLY A 104 -13.88 3.76 -3.96
#